data_AF-A0ABD3ESL0-F1
#
_entry.id   AF-A0ABD3ESL0-F1
#
_cell.length_a   1.000
_cell.length_b   1.000
_cell.length_c   1.000
_cell.angle_alpha   90.00
_cell.angle_beta   90.00
_cell.angle_gamma   90.00
#
_symmetry.space_group_name_H-M   'P 1'
#
loop_
_entity.id
_entity.type
_entity.pdbx_description
1 polymer ?
#
loop_
_entity_poly.entity_id
_entity_poly.type
_entity_poly.pdbx_seq_one_letter_code
_entity_poly.pdbx_strand_id
1 'polypeptide(L)'
;MLPLNFGNAHWCCVVVRVKAKRIFYYDLLNQSAYLQPTGDIAKHIKIRGLHDYDVLPQNNPIQFDAFSCGVYVCWNFIRQAGAVTPVDMSVNSLPRRRFELFYYLLTGRLLTKDGSATAADDDDEETIPVPQDEDGEGDEDDVPQTQIAQ
;
A
#
# COMPACT_ATOMS: atom_id res chain seq x y z
N MET A 1 14.63 2.70 4.84
CA MET A 1 13.73 1.56 4.59
C MET A 1 13.89 1.16 3.14
N LEU A 2 13.83 -0.12 2.80
CA LEU A 2 14.16 -0.62 1.47
C LEU A 2 13.05 -1.57 0.99
N PRO A 3 12.23 -1.19 -0.01
CA PRO A 3 11.35 -2.14 -0.68
C PRO A 3 12.19 -3.02 -1.60
N LEU A 4 11.85 -4.31 -1.66
CA LEU A 4 12.50 -5.31 -2.50
C LEU A 4 11.46 -5.91 -3.43
N ASN A 5 11.74 -5.93 -4.73
CA ASN A 5 10.88 -6.58 -5.71
C ASN A 5 11.54 -7.87 -6.20
N PHE A 6 10.81 -8.98 -6.12
CA PHE A 6 11.22 -10.27 -6.66
C PHE A 6 10.30 -10.70 -7.79
N GLY A 7 10.89 -11.17 -8.88
CA GLY A 7 10.15 -11.68 -10.04
C GLY A 7 9.24 -10.66 -10.72
N ASN A 8 9.52 -9.36 -10.56
CA ASN A 8 8.69 -8.27 -11.09
C ASN A 8 7.23 -8.29 -10.58
N ALA A 9 6.96 -8.93 -9.43
CA ALA A 9 5.59 -9.15 -8.95
C ALA A 9 5.47 -9.11 -7.43
N HIS A 10 6.39 -9.74 -6.70
CA HIS A 10 6.28 -9.88 -5.25
C HIS A 10 7.14 -8.86 -4.51
N TRP A 11 6.52 -8.15 -3.56
CA TRP A 11 7.21 -7.15 -2.76
C TRP A 11 7.53 -7.68 -1.35
N CYS A 12 8.79 -7.55 -0.95
CA CYS A 12 9.28 -7.75 0.41
C CYS A 12 9.92 -6.45 0.91
N CYS A 13 10.40 -6.42 2.15
CA CYS A 13 11.15 -5.25 2.61
C CYS A 13 12.23 -5.51 3.65
N VAL A 14 13.15 -4.55 3.73
CA VAL A 14 14.15 -4.44 4.80
C VAL A 14 14.01 -3.09 5.51
N VAL A 15 14.00 -3.11 6.84
CA VAL A 15 13.91 -1.93 7.69
C VAL A 15 15.09 -1.89 8.66
N VAL A 16 15.91 -0.85 8.55
CA VAL A 16 17.00 -0.60 9.49
C VAL A 16 16.53 0.36 10.59
N ARG A 17 16.52 -0.09 11.84
CA ARG A 17 16.28 0.74 13.02
C ARG A 17 17.59 1.09 13.70
N VAL A 18 18.10 2.28 13.38
CA VAL A 18 19.41 2.78 13.82
C VAL A 18 19.53 2.83 15.35
N LYS A 19 18.57 3.45 16.04
CA LYS A 19 18.59 3.58 17.51
C LYS A 19 18.59 2.23 18.24
N ALA A 20 17.93 1.23 17.66
CA ALA A 20 17.83 -0.11 18.25
C ALA A 20 18.93 -1.06 17.76
N LYS A 21 19.80 -0.62 16.84
CA LYS A 21 20.80 -1.44 16.15
C LYS A 21 20.21 -2.74 15.58
N ARG A 22 19.09 -2.64 14.87
CA ARG A 22 18.37 -3.80 14.30
C ARG A 22 18.10 -3.61 12.82
N ILE A 23 18.23 -4.68 12.06
CA ILE A 23 17.84 -4.81 10.66
C ILE A 23 16.72 -5.85 10.63
N PHE A 24 15.51 -5.40 10.31
CA PHE A 24 14.37 -6.27 10.09
C PHE A 24 14.26 -6.61 8.62
N TYR A 25 13.98 -7.88 8.31
CA TYR A 25 13.60 -8.30 6.97
C TYR A 25 12.26 -9.00 7.02
N TYR A 26 11.44 -8.78 6.01
CA TYR A 26 10.04 -9.16 6.05
C TYR A 26 9.58 -9.60 4.68
N ASP A 27 9.27 -10.88 4.58
CA ASP A 27 8.43 -11.44 3.53
C ASP A 27 7.04 -11.74 4.09
N LEU A 28 6.05 -11.22 3.41
CA LEU A 28 4.68 -11.16 3.86
C LEU A 28 3.92 -12.43 3.54
N LEU A 29 4.40 -13.20 2.56
CA LEU A 29 3.95 -14.57 2.32
C LEU A 29 4.62 -15.59 3.23
N ASN A 30 5.70 -15.20 3.91
CA ASN A 30 6.56 -16.10 4.68
C ASN A 30 6.99 -17.34 3.86
N GLN A 31 7.22 -17.17 2.56
CA GLN A 31 7.63 -18.21 1.64
C GLN A 31 9.15 -18.21 1.54
N SER A 32 9.77 -19.39 1.68
CA SER A 32 11.23 -19.53 1.67
C SER A 32 11.89 -18.92 0.41
N ALA A 33 11.22 -19.01 -0.74
CA ALA A 33 11.66 -18.46 -2.01
C ALA A 33 11.90 -16.94 -2.00
N TYR A 34 11.23 -16.19 -1.12
CA TYR A 34 11.38 -14.74 -0.99
C TYR A 34 11.98 -14.34 0.35
N LEU A 35 11.66 -15.05 1.43
CA LEU A 35 12.18 -14.79 2.77
C LEU A 35 13.71 -14.95 2.83
N GLN A 36 14.27 -16.01 2.23
CA GLN A 36 15.72 -16.25 2.23
C GLN A 36 16.50 -15.15 1.50
N PRO A 37 16.20 -14.81 0.23
CA PRO A 37 16.93 -13.73 -0.45
C PRO A 37 16.75 -12.38 0.24
N THR A 38 15.57 -12.08 0.81
CA THR A 38 15.35 -10.88 1.64
C THR A 38 16.28 -10.87 2.87
N GLY A 39 16.38 -12.01 3.56
CA GLY A 39 17.28 -12.20 4.69
C GLY A 39 18.76 -12.09 4.32
N ASP A 40 19.15 -12.60 3.15
CA ASP A 40 20.53 -12.51 2.67
C ASP A 40 20.93 -11.09 2.33
N ILE A 41 20.02 -10.29 1.75
CA ILE A 41 20.22 -8.85 1.54
C ILE A 41 20.41 -8.15 2.91
N ALA A 42 19.58 -8.46 3.91
CA ALA A 42 19.71 -7.89 5.25
C ALA A 42 21.05 -8.27 5.93
N LYS A 43 21.48 -9.53 5.82
CA LYS A 43 22.80 -10.00 6.29
C LYS A 43 23.93 -9.29 5.55
N HIS A 44 23.80 -9.07 4.24
CA HIS A 44 24.80 -8.36 3.45
C HIS A 44 24.99 -6.93 3.97
N ILE A 45 23.90 -6.21 4.27
CA ILE A 45 23.95 -4.86 4.88
C ILE A 45 24.68 -4.90 6.24
N LYS A 46 24.36 -5.88 7.10
CA LYS A 46 25.09 -6.08 8.36
C LYS A 46 26.60 -6.23 8.12
N ILE A 47 26.98 -7.17 7.26
CA ILE A 47 28.38 -7.54 7.01
C ILE A 47 29.18 -6.40 6.37
N ARG A 48 28.54 -5.53 5.58
CA ARG A 48 29.26 -4.50 4.80
C ARG A 48 29.31 -3.12 5.45
N GLY A 49 28.47 -2.84 6.45
CA GLY A 49 28.48 -1.52 7.08
C GLY A 49 27.83 -1.41 8.45
N LEU A 50 27.02 -2.38 8.88
CA LEU A 50 26.28 -2.34 10.14
C LEU A 50 26.64 -3.55 11.03
N HIS A 51 27.94 -3.77 11.25
CA HIS A 51 28.47 -5.01 11.82
C HIS A 51 27.89 -5.38 13.20
N ASP A 52 27.60 -4.38 14.02
CA ASP A 52 27.08 -4.51 15.39
C ASP A 52 25.54 -4.57 15.46
N TYR A 53 24.85 -4.64 14.31
CA TYR A 53 23.39 -4.71 14.27
C TYR A 53 22.89 -6.15 14.29
N ASP A 54 21.76 -6.40 14.94
CA ASP A 54 21.05 -7.68 14.87
C ASP A 54 20.21 -7.77 13.59
N VAL A 55 20.12 -8.95 12.98
CA VAL A 55 19.27 -9.21 11.81
C VAL A 55 18.12 -10.12 12.23
N LEU A 56 16.89 -9.65 12.07
CA LEU A 56 15.69 -10.31 12.61
C LEU A 56 14.60 -10.47 11.53
N PRO A 57 14.03 -11.67 11.34
CA PRO A 57 12.86 -11.83 10.50
C PRO A 57 11.63 -11.17 11.13
N GLN A 58 10.70 -10.73 10.29
CA GLN A 58 9.33 -10.40 10.68
C GLN A 58 8.37 -11.34 9.93
N ASN A 59 7.29 -11.71 10.61
CA ASN A 59 6.25 -12.60 10.09
C ASN A 59 4.85 -12.16 10.53
N ASN A 60 4.68 -10.92 10.99
CA ASN A 60 3.40 -10.43 11.46
C ASN A 60 3.18 -8.99 10.99
N PRO A 61 2.11 -8.71 10.23
CA PRO A 61 1.08 -9.66 9.76
C PRO A 61 1.53 -10.57 8.61
N ILE A 62 0.83 -11.67 8.32
CA ILE A 62 1.06 -12.48 7.10
C ILE A 62 -0.03 -12.10 6.10
N GLN A 63 0.34 -11.90 4.84
CA GLN A 63 -0.64 -11.68 3.79
C GLN A 63 -1.31 -13.00 3.42
N PHE A 64 -2.61 -12.92 3.15
CA PHE A 64 -3.45 -14.09 2.82
C PHE A 64 -3.84 -14.13 1.34
N ASP A 65 -3.59 -13.04 0.58
CA ASP A 65 -3.90 -12.94 -0.85
C ASP A 65 -2.62 -12.75 -1.69
N ALA A 66 -2.78 -12.81 -3.02
CA ALA A 66 -1.67 -12.75 -3.98
C ALA A 66 -1.29 -11.32 -4.43
N PHE A 67 -2.02 -10.29 -3.99
CA PHE A 67 -1.93 -8.94 -4.58
C PHE A 67 -1.74 -7.82 -3.55
N SER A 68 -1.66 -8.14 -2.26
CA SER A 68 -1.52 -7.16 -1.19
C SER A 68 -0.10 -6.90 -0.71
N CYS A 69 0.93 -7.53 -1.30
CA CYS A 69 2.30 -7.40 -0.82
C CYS A 69 2.78 -5.95 -0.71
N GLY A 70 2.45 -5.12 -1.72
CA GLY A 70 2.72 -3.68 -1.68
C GLY A 70 2.00 -2.96 -0.54
N VAL A 71 0.71 -3.27 -0.30
CA VAL A 71 -0.09 -2.66 0.78
C VAL A 71 0.56 -2.89 2.13
N TYR A 72 0.91 -4.13 2.43
CA TYR A 72 1.52 -4.45 3.71
C TYR A 72 2.96 -3.92 3.84
N VAL A 73 3.76 -3.88 2.76
CA VAL A 73 5.09 -3.23 2.77
C VAL A 73 4.95 -1.75 3.13
N CYS A 74 4.02 -1.03 2.48
CA CYS A 74 3.73 0.37 2.77
C CYS A 74 3.31 0.58 4.22
N TRP A 75 2.36 -0.23 4.72
CA TRP A 75 1.92 -0.13 6.12
C TRP A 75 3.02 -0.49 7.13
N ASN A 76 3.87 -1.46 6.81
CA ASN A 76 5.04 -1.75 7.65
C ASN A 76 5.99 -0.54 7.70
N PHE A 77 6.22 0.15 6.58
CA PHE A 77 7.04 1.37 6.58
C PHE A 77 6.43 2.50 7.37
N ILE A 78 5.14 2.78 7.18
CA ILE A 78 4.41 3.81 7.95
C ILE A 78 4.53 3.57 9.45
N ARG A 79 4.30 2.32 9.89
CA ARG A 79 4.45 1.91 11.30
C ARG A 79 5.88 2.10 11.84
N GLN A 80 6.89 1.96 10.99
CA GLN A 80 8.30 2.10 11.40
C GLN A 80 8.77 3.56 11.40
N ALA A 81 8.14 4.41 10.56
CA ALA A 81 8.48 5.82 10.40
C ALA A 81 7.83 6.69 11.48
N GLY A 82 6.58 6.40 11.83
CA GLY A 82 5.82 7.13 12.86
C GLY A 82 5.54 6.30 14.10
N ALA A 83 5.17 6.96 15.19
CA ALA A 83 4.56 6.31 16.35
C ALA A 83 3.09 5.99 16.08
N VAL A 84 2.80 5.33 14.94
CA VAL A 84 1.44 5.00 14.53
C VAL A 84 0.99 3.74 15.29
N THR A 85 -0.19 3.80 15.88
CA THR A 85 -0.86 2.65 16.50
C THR A 85 -0.95 1.49 15.51
N PRO A 86 -0.72 0.23 15.94
CA PRO A 86 -0.95 -0.93 15.08
C PRO A 86 -2.35 -0.85 14.45
N VAL A 87 -2.39 -0.99 13.13
CA VAL A 87 -3.63 -1.00 12.35
C VAL A 87 -4.07 -2.43 12.10
N ASP A 88 -5.39 -2.64 11.96
CA ASP A 88 -5.91 -3.92 11.50
C ASP A 88 -5.46 -4.17 10.05
N MET A 89 -4.87 -5.34 9.83
CA MET A 89 -4.39 -5.84 8.54
C MET A 89 -5.08 -7.16 8.17
N SER A 90 -6.26 -7.42 8.75
CA SER A 90 -7.14 -8.53 8.40
C SER A 90 -7.73 -8.37 7.00
N VAL A 91 -8.25 -9.48 6.45
CA VAL A 91 -8.93 -9.53 5.15
C VAL A 91 -9.98 -8.44 4.98
N ASN A 92 -10.82 -8.29 5.99
CA ASN A 92 -11.94 -7.35 5.96
C ASN A 92 -11.49 -5.89 5.98
N SER A 93 -10.29 -5.62 6.50
CA SER A 93 -9.74 -4.28 6.61
C SER A 93 -8.95 -3.82 5.40
N LEU A 94 -8.47 -4.74 4.54
CA LEU A 94 -7.57 -4.39 3.44
C LEU A 94 -8.14 -3.37 2.43
N PRO A 95 -9.43 -3.41 2.05
CA PRO A 95 -10.00 -2.35 1.20
C PRO A 95 -9.81 -0.95 1.81
N ARG A 96 -10.06 -0.82 3.13
CA ARG A 96 -9.81 0.42 3.87
C ARG A 96 -8.32 0.75 3.94
N ARG A 97 -7.45 -0.23 4.19
CA ARG A 97 -5.98 -0.04 4.19
C ARG A 97 -5.46 0.48 2.84
N ARG A 98 -6.04 0.03 1.72
CA ARG A 98 -5.71 0.53 0.38
C ARG A 98 -6.17 1.97 0.18
N PHE A 99 -7.41 2.27 0.54
CA PHE A 99 -7.95 3.63 0.45
C PHE A 99 -7.15 4.63 1.29
N GLU A 100 -6.81 4.25 2.53
CA GLU A 100 -5.99 5.09 3.40
C GLU A 100 -4.57 5.33 2.85
N LEU A 101 -3.97 4.34 2.17
CA LEU A 101 -2.71 4.55 1.45
C LEU A 101 -2.89 5.50 0.26
N PHE A 102 -3.96 5.35 -0.51
CA PHE A 102 -4.26 6.24 -1.63
C PHE A 102 -4.43 7.69 -1.14
N TYR A 103 -5.24 7.90 -0.11
CA TYR A 103 -5.40 9.21 0.52
C TYR A 103 -4.07 9.77 1.06
N TYR A 104 -3.25 8.93 1.70
CA TYR A 104 -1.93 9.34 2.19
C TYR A 104 -0.98 9.75 1.06
N LEU A 105 -1.01 9.05 -0.08
CA LEU A 105 -0.19 9.40 -1.23
C LEU A 105 -0.59 10.74 -1.84
N LEU A 106 -1.88 11.07 -1.85
CA LEU A 106 -2.38 12.34 -2.38
C LEU A 106 -2.14 13.51 -1.43
N THR A 107 -2.35 13.31 -0.12
CA THR A 107 -2.42 14.40 0.85
C THR A 107 -1.20 14.49 1.78
N GLY A 108 -0.37 13.45 1.81
CA GLY A 108 0.68 13.28 2.82
C GLY A 108 0.17 13.03 4.24
N ARG A 109 -1.15 12.83 4.44
CA ARG A 109 -1.80 12.69 5.76
C ARG A 109 -2.45 11.32 5.91
N LEU A 110 -2.32 10.72 7.09
CA LEU A 110 -3.05 9.49 7.42
C LEU A 110 -4.45 9.84 7.90
N LEU A 111 -5.47 9.12 7.40
CA LEU A 111 -6.83 9.24 7.92
C LEU A 111 -6.87 8.73 9.37
N THR A 112 -7.20 9.62 10.30
CA THR A 112 -7.46 9.24 11.70
C THR A 112 -8.84 8.61 11.81
N LYS A 113 -9.00 7.66 12.75
CA LYS A 113 -10.27 6.97 12.99
C LYS A 113 -11.36 7.94 13.45
N ASP A 114 -10.96 9.04 14.07
CA ASP A 114 -11.78 10.20 14.37
C ASP A 114 -11.62 11.16 13.19
N GLY A 115 -12.69 11.45 12.46
CA GLY A 115 -12.69 12.28 11.25
C GLY A 115 -12.30 13.75 11.44
N SER A 116 -11.42 14.07 12.39
CA SER A 116 -10.73 15.35 12.47
C SER A 116 -9.60 15.38 11.44
N ALA A 117 -9.99 15.38 10.16
CA ALA A 117 -9.18 16.11 9.21
C ALA A 117 -9.13 17.55 9.75
N THR A 118 -7.93 18.04 10.06
CA THR A 118 -7.74 19.49 10.08
C THR A 118 -8.09 19.94 8.67
N ALA A 119 -9.26 20.53 8.53
CA ALA A 119 -9.74 21.16 7.31
C ALA A 119 -8.64 22.10 6.83
N ALA A 120 -7.87 21.64 5.87
CA ALA A 120 -7.20 22.50 4.92
C ALA A 120 -8.09 22.35 3.71
N ASP A 121 -8.74 23.45 3.36
CA ASP A 121 -9.75 23.60 2.33
C ASP A 121 -9.30 22.92 1.02
N ASP A 122 -9.91 21.77 0.70
CA ASP A 122 -10.00 21.28 -0.68
C ASP A 122 -11.35 21.78 -1.20
N ASP A 123 -11.41 23.08 -1.46
CA ASP A 123 -12.54 23.77 -2.11
C ASP A 123 -12.18 23.89 -3.59
N ASP A 124 -12.21 22.76 -4.30
CA ASP A 124 -12.13 22.69 -5.76
C ASP A 124 -12.77 21.36 -6.24
N GLU A 125 -14.01 21.10 -5.83
CA GLU A 125 -14.91 20.34 -6.69
C GLU A 125 -15.46 21.29 -7.74
N GLU A 126 -14.80 21.37 -8.91
CA GLU A 126 -15.46 21.87 -10.12
C GLU A 126 -16.69 21.00 -10.38
N THR A 127 -17.84 21.51 -9.96
CA THR A 127 -19.14 20.91 -10.25
C THR A 127 -19.37 21.10 -11.75
N ILE A 128 -19.10 20.07 -12.54
CA ILE A 128 -19.44 20.08 -13.96
C ILE A 128 -20.97 20.24 -14.04
N PRO A 129 -21.51 21.32 -14.64
CA PRO A 129 -22.95 21.50 -14.73
C PRO A 129 -23.54 20.40 -15.60
N VAL A 130 -24.56 19.73 -15.08
CA VAL A 130 -25.41 18.81 -15.85
C VAL A 130 -26.03 19.63 -16.99
N PRO A 131 -25.85 19.25 -18.27
CA PRO A 131 -26.55 19.89 -19.37
C PRO A 131 -28.05 19.76 -19.13
N GLN A 132 -28.76 20.89 -19.17
CA GLN A 132 -30.21 20.91 -19.16
C GLN A 132 -30.68 20.40 -20.52
N ASP A 133 -31.36 19.26 -20.53
CA ASP A 133 -32.06 18.78 -21.72
C ASP A 133 -33.19 19.78 -22.02
N GLU A 134 -33.03 20.57 -23.08
CA GLU A 134 -34.14 21.30 -23.68
C GLU A 134 -35.00 20.30 -24.47
N ASP A 135 -36.23 20.13 -24.02
CA ASP A 135 -37.28 19.40 -24.71
C ASP A 135 -37.41 19.90 -26.18
N GLY A 136 -37.02 19.04 -27.12
CA GLY A 136 -37.19 19.25 -28.55
C GLY A 136 -37.53 17.93 -29.24
N GLU A 137 -38.80 17.79 -29.63
CA GLU A 137 -39.36 16.65 -30.37
C GLU A 137 -38.61 16.32 -31.68
N GLY A 138 -38.46 15.01 -31.94
CA GLY A 138 -38.33 14.44 -33.29
C GLY A 138 -36.92 14.02 -33.70
N ASP A 139 -36.59 12.73 -33.63
CA ASP A 139 -36.80 11.76 -34.73
C ASP A 139 -36.28 10.38 -34.28
N GLU A 140 -37.03 9.33 -34.59
CA GLU A 140 -36.57 7.94 -34.45
C GLU A 140 -35.47 7.70 -35.50
N ASP A 141 -34.31 7.16 -35.12
CA ASP A 141 -33.67 6.02 -35.79
C ASP A 141 -32.25 5.68 -35.26
N ASP A 142 -32.02 4.37 -35.17
CA ASP A 142 -30.74 3.63 -35.13
C ASP A 142 -29.83 3.63 -33.87
N VAL A 143 -30.04 2.60 -33.05
CA VAL A 143 -29.03 2.04 -32.12
C VAL A 143 -28.33 0.85 -32.79
N PRO A 144 -27.01 0.87 -33.06
CA PRO A 144 -26.30 -0.32 -33.53
C PRO A 144 -26.07 -1.30 -32.37
N GLN A 145 -26.56 -2.53 -32.52
CA GLN A 145 -26.28 -3.65 -31.60
C GLN A 145 -24.80 -4.07 -31.68
N THR A 146 -24.08 -3.98 -30.56
CA THR A 146 -22.74 -4.55 -30.42
C THR A 146 -22.83 -6.07 -30.22
N GLN A 147 -22.33 -6.84 -31.19
CA GLN A 147 -22.22 -8.29 -31.13
C GLN A 147 -21.10 -8.75 -30.18
N ILE A 148 -21.38 -9.80 -29.41
CA ILE A 148 -20.40 -10.53 -28.58
C ILE A 148 -19.67 -11.53 -29.49
N ALA A 149 -18.33 -11.46 -29.54
CA ALA A 149 -17.50 -12.47 -30.20
C ALA A 149 -17.11 -13.58 -29.21
N GLN A 150 -17.18 -14.83 -29.68
CA GLN A 150 -16.76 -16.07 -28.98
C GLN A 150 -15.24 -16.19 -28.86
#